data_AF-A0A7H8TMB3-F1
#
_entry.id   AF-A0A7H8TMB3-F1
#
_cell.length_a   1.000
_cell.length_b   1.000
_cell.length_c   1.000
_cell.angle_alpha   90.00
_cell.angle_beta   90.00
_cell.angle_gamma   90.00
#
_symmetry.space_group_name_H-M   'P 1'
#
loop_
_entity.id
_entity.type
_entity.pdbx_description
1 polymer ?
#
loop_
_entity_poly.entity_id
_entity_poly.type
_entity_poly.pdbx_seq_one_letter_code
_entity_poly.pdbx_strand_id
1 'polypeptide(L)'
;MPRPRGAHASARVYTGSIRPRTAGHAMEPARRSICFTSKTLAKVMAMSSRLPLAGVLRLGRPSDIWFKPALSVVAAVAPPNLALLALGRLDLAMYTMAGSLCALYAHNRPYAARARALAWVILGMLGGLATALLAASLTRSAVVLVAVGAALAAVQKVLCDATRIGPPGNVVLTFISSAALFVPQSPDRIPGHLGLAAAAGAWAWLVGMAPGLLRPHGPERRATAAALNAVAAHAEAHVSGEDTAGTHGTAVIAVRAARQAVSSTTGTPLTVTHRALERLIVRSEVALAAPSDADPAPLRDWARQVRGNRPVPEVPHLTGVDSELAPNPGPLWHRLRPLAPLALRTALGCALAGYASLALGIGRPYWALVTAASLYQADLALTWGRGVQRVVGNLLGVLFFAALVPLAHTGEVALVLCCLALNFGAEALIGRNYWLGSVCVTPMALLITEFAGFRQPGPLITERIVDTLVGALVGLAAAVVVPHRKRVVRAERAGPRTLAATGSSRGRHPDQRTGNTTEGVRP
;
A
#
# COMPACT_ATOMS: atom_id res chain seq x y z
N MET A 1 -76.33 -39.78 -12.10
CA MET A 1 -76.68 -38.52 -12.78
C MET A 1 -75.89 -37.39 -12.14
N PRO A 2 -75.32 -36.44 -12.90
CA PRO A 2 -74.91 -36.46 -14.32
C PRO A 2 -73.38 -36.27 -14.43
N ARG A 3 -72.64 -37.19 -15.06
CA ARG A 3 -72.21 -37.28 -16.48
C ARG A 3 -71.29 -36.15 -17.02
N PRO A 4 -70.29 -36.51 -17.88
CA PRO A 4 -69.14 -35.71 -18.29
C PRO A 4 -69.23 -35.22 -19.75
N ARG A 5 -68.27 -34.39 -20.19
CA ARG A 5 -67.90 -34.15 -21.61
C ARG A 5 -66.41 -33.75 -21.63
N GLY A 6 -65.54 -34.22 -22.51
CA GLY A 6 -65.65 -35.07 -23.69
C GLY A 6 -64.27 -35.06 -24.36
N ALA A 7 -63.83 -36.23 -24.80
CA ALA A 7 -62.60 -36.44 -25.55
C ALA A 7 -62.61 -35.70 -26.90
N HIS A 8 -61.43 -35.43 -27.46
CA HIS A 8 -61.12 -35.81 -28.84
C HIS A 8 -59.61 -35.84 -29.08
N ALA A 9 -59.12 -37.05 -29.32
CA ALA A 9 -57.91 -37.30 -30.09
C ALA A 9 -58.18 -36.96 -31.56
N SER A 10 -57.17 -36.43 -32.25
CA SER A 10 -57.00 -36.73 -33.68
C SER A 10 -55.51 -36.86 -34.00
N ALA A 11 -55.23 -37.92 -34.74
CA ALA A 11 -53.92 -38.42 -35.13
C ALA A 11 -53.52 -37.91 -36.53
N ARG A 12 -52.30 -38.29 -36.93
CA ARG A 12 -51.78 -38.44 -38.31
C ARG A 12 -51.37 -37.10 -38.98
N VAL A 13 -50.25 -36.95 -39.69
CA VAL A 13 -49.48 -37.84 -40.58
C VAL A 13 -48.01 -37.37 -40.68
N TYR A 14 -47.09 -38.33 -40.86
CA TYR A 14 -45.70 -38.21 -41.29
C TYR A 14 -45.56 -37.60 -42.71
N THR A 15 -44.71 -36.61 -42.91
CA THR A 15 -44.00 -36.44 -44.19
C THR A 15 -42.58 -35.95 -43.92
N GLY A 16 -41.60 -36.83 -44.19
CA GLY A 16 -40.21 -36.42 -44.28
C GLY A 16 -39.97 -35.64 -45.57
N SER A 17 -39.08 -34.64 -45.51
CA SER A 17 -38.37 -34.19 -46.70
C SER A 17 -36.89 -33.95 -46.38
N ILE A 18 -36.09 -34.56 -47.23
CA ILE A 18 -34.64 -34.59 -47.35
C ILE A 18 -34.06 -33.17 -47.56
N ARG A 19 -32.96 -32.86 -46.85
CA ARG A 19 -31.76 -32.01 -47.15
C ARG A 19 -31.83 -30.96 -48.30
N PRO A 20 -31.12 -29.81 -48.20
CA PRO A 20 -29.66 -29.85 -48.06
C PRO A 20 -28.98 -28.77 -47.21
N ARG A 21 -27.74 -29.14 -46.89
CA ARG A 21 -26.68 -28.41 -46.21
C ARG A 21 -26.03 -27.49 -47.25
N THR A 22 -26.16 -26.18 -47.11
CA THR A 22 -25.39 -25.21 -47.90
C THR A 22 -24.75 -24.16 -47.02
N ALA A 23 -23.52 -23.83 -47.41
CA ALA A 23 -22.52 -23.05 -46.71
C ALA A 23 -22.94 -21.59 -46.44
N GLY A 24 -22.41 -21.05 -45.35
CA GLY A 24 -22.53 -19.66 -44.95
C GLY A 24 -21.54 -19.30 -43.85
N HIS A 25 -20.27 -19.66 -44.04
CA HIS A 25 -19.15 -19.15 -43.23
C HIS A 25 -18.69 -17.83 -43.85
N ALA A 26 -19.20 -16.69 -43.37
CA ALA A 26 -18.57 -15.38 -43.56
C ALA A 26 -19.14 -14.33 -42.61
N MET A 27 -18.23 -13.62 -41.92
CA MET A 27 -18.42 -12.34 -41.22
C MET A 27 -19.26 -12.29 -39.92
N GLU A 28 -18.75 -12.86 -38.82
CA GLU A 28 -19.18 -12.47 -37.46
C GLU A 28 -18.07 -12.23 -36.39
N PRO A 29 -16.81 -11.85 -36.71
CA PRO A 29 -15.87 -11.43 -35.66
C PRO A 29 -15.95 -9.92 -35.33
N ALA A 30 -16.35 -9.06 -36.27
CA ALA A 30 -16.28 -7.60 -36.10
C ALA A 30 -17.38 -7.02 -35.18
N ARG A 31 -18.62 -7.54 -35.26
CA ARG A 31 -19.76 -7.03 -34.45
C ARG A 31 -19.62 -7.35 -32.96
N ARG A 32 -19.01 -8.48 -32.60
CA ARG A 32 -18.77 -8.86 -31.18
C ARG A 32 -17.69 -8.01 -30.53
N SER A 33 -16.60 -7.69 -31.24
CA SER A 33 -15.58 -6.76 -30.75
C SER A 33 -16.14 -5.36 -30.52
N ILE A 34 -16.91 -4.81 -31.48
CA ILE A 34 -17.47 -3.45 -31.36
C ILE A 34 -18.51 -3.36 -30.22
N CYS A 35 -19.33 -4.40 -30.02
CA CYS A 35 -20.32 -4.44 -28.95
C CYS A 35 -19.68 -4.58 -27.55
N PHE A 36 -18.57 -5.31 -27.44
CA PHE A 36 -17.81 -5.43 -26.19
C PHE A 36 -17.14 -4.10 -25.81
N THR A 37 -16.57 -3.39 -26.78
CA THR A 37 -15.97 -2.06 -26.56
C THR A 37 -17.03 -1.02 -26.18
N SER A 38 -18.20 -1.04 -26.82
CA SER A 38 -19.32 -0.13 -26.52
C SER A 38 -19.88 -0.32 -25.09
N LYS A 39 -20.12 -1.58 -24.66
CA LYS A 39 -20.58 -1.86 -23.29
C LYS A 39 -19.54 -1.51 -22.23
N THR A 40 -18.26 -1.66 -22.54
CA THR A 40 -17.17 -1.29 -21.65
C THR A 40 -17.07 0.23 -21.51
N LEU A 41 -17.14 0.97 -22.63
CA LEU A 41 -17.16 2.44 -22.62
C LEU A 41 -18.39 3.00 -21.87
N ALA A 42 -19.57 2.46 -22.13
CA ALA A 42 -20.80 2.88 -21.46
C ALA A 42 -20.75 2.63 -19.95
N LYS A 43 -20.11 1.54 -19.51
CA LYS A 43 -19.90 1.24 -18.08
C LYS A 43 -18.88 2.19 -17.44
N VAL A 44 -17.83 2.57 -18.17
CA VAL A 44 -16.84 3.59 -17.73
C VAL A 44 -17.50 4.97 -17.60
N MET A 45 -18.31 5.38 -18.58
CA MET A 45 -19.03 6.67 -18.57
C MET A 45 -20.15 6.72 -17.52
N ALA A 46 -20.86 5.62 -17.28
CA ALA A 46 -21.86 5.57 -16.21
C ALA A 46 -21.24 5.67 -14.81
N MET A 47 -19.98 5.24 -14.64
CA MET A 47 -19.25 5.29 -13.36
C MET A 47 -18.68 6.67 -13.03
N SER A 48 -18.30 7.49 -14.01
CA SER A 48 -17.79 8.86 -13.77
C SER A 48 -18.84 9.78 -13.12
N SER A 49 -20.13 9.53 -13.38
CA SER A 49 -21.25 10.29 -12.80
C SER A 49 -21.47 10.07 -11.30
N ARG A 50 -20.84 9.05 -10.68
CA ARG A 50 -21.05 8.67 -9.27
C ARG A 50 -19.83 8.83 -8.36
N LEU A 51 -18.72 9.38 -8.87
CA LEU A 51 -17.45 9.46 -8.14
C LEU A 51 -17.02 10.93 -7.99
N PRO A 52 -17.17 11.54 -6.79
CA PRO A 52 -16.93 12.97 -6.61
C PRO A 52 -15.43 13.32 -6.73
N LEU A 53 -15.06 14.04 -7.78
CA LEU A 53 -13.69 14.53 -8.02
C LEU A 53 -13.22 15.52 -6.94
N ALA A 54 -14.12 16.39 -6.47
CA ALA A 54 -13.80 17.44 -5.50
C ALA A 54 -13.44 16.89 -4.11
N GLY A 55 -14.07 15.79 -3.68
CA GLY A 55 -13.76 15.15 -2.40
C GLY A 55 -12.39 14.48 -2.38
N VAL A 56 -11.91 14.05 -3.55
CA VAL A 56 -10.62 13.36 -3.71
C VAL A 56 -9.43 14.33 -3.62
N LEU A 57 -9.60 15.60 -3.97
CA LEU A 57 -8.52 16.60 -3.94
C LEU A 57 -8.50 17.48 -2.68
N ARG A 58 -9.47 17.31 -1.77
CA ARG A 58 -9.53 18.07 -0.51
C ARG A 58 -8.30 17.82 0.34
N LEU A 59 -7.69 18.89 0.87
CA LEU A 59 -6.49 18.76 1.67
C LEU A 59 -6.76 18.12 3.04
N GLY A 60 -6.15 16.96 3.29
CA GLY A 60 -6.10 16.36 4.62
C GLY A 60 -5.33 17.20 5.64
N ARG A 61 -5.56 16.92 6.93
CA ARG A 61 -4.74 17.44 8.04
C ARG A 61 -3.39 16.70 8.07
N PRO A 62 -2.27 17.39 8.30
CA PRO A 62 -0.97 16.74 8.41
C PRO A 62 -0.94 15.81 9.63
N SER A 63 -0.19 14.71 9.55
CA SER A 63 0.06 13.86 10.71
C SER A 63 0.98 14.58 11.70
N ASP A 64 0.81 14.40 13.00
CA ASP A 64 1.61 15.05 14.06
C ASP A 64 3.13 14.80 13.96
N ILE A 65 3.58 13.93 13.06
CA ILE A 65 4.95 13.42 12.98
C ILE A 65 5.50 13.48 11.54
N TRP A 66 4.86 14.22 10.62
CA TRP A 66 5.25 14.27 9.21
C TRP A 66 6.74 14.59 8.97
N PHE A 67 7.34 15.42 9.85
CA PHE A 67 8.72 15.85 9.73
C PHE A 67 9.75 14.75 10.05
N LYS A 68 9.43 13.74 10.86
CA LYS A 68 10.42 12.72 11.25
C LYS A 68 10.74 11.76 10.12
N PRO A 69 9.75 11.16 9.41
CA PRO A 69 10.03 10.37 8.23
C PRO A 69 10.74 11.21 7.16
N ALA A 70 10.31 12.45 6.94
CA ALA A 70 10.92 13.33 5.93
C ALA A 70 12.41 13.61 6.22
N LEU A 71 12.77 13.94 7.46
CA LEU A 71 14.17 14.12 7.87
C LEU A 71 14.96 12.82 7.80
N SER A 72 14.35 11.69 8.16
CA SER A 72 15.01 10.37 8.12
C SER A 72 15.38 9.99 6.68
N VAL A 73 14.54 10.30 5.70
CA VAL A 73 14.82 10.04 4.29
C VAL A 73 15.97 10.92 3.82
N VAL A 74 15.98 12.21 4.15
CA VAL A 74 17.09 13.10 3.81
C VAL A 74 18.40 12.62 4.44
N ALA A 75 18.38 12.22 5.72
CA ALA A 75 19.56 11.67 6.41
C ALA A 75 20.05 10.34 5.81
N ALA A 76 19.15 9.55 5.21
CA ALA A 76 19.51 8.30 4.53
C ALA A 76 20.05 8.52 3.10
N VAL A 77 19.56 9.52 2.38
CA VAL A 77 19.90 9.80 0.98
C VAL A 77 21.11 10.73 0.86
N ALA A 78 21.24 11.74 1.73
CA ALA A 78 22.27 12.77 1.60
C ALA A 78 23.69 12.23 1.69
N PRO A 79 24.08 11.41 2.70
CA PRO A 79 25.48 11.01 2.84
C PRO A 79 25.99 10.16 1.66
N PRO A 80 25.25 9.13 1.17
CA PRO A 80 25.69 8.38 -0.01
C PRO A 80 25.82 9.23 -1.27
N ASN A 81 24.86 10.14 -1.53
CA ASN A 81 24.88 10.96 -2.74
C ASN A 81 25.95 12.06 -2.67
N LEU A 82 26.19 12.66 -1.50
CA LEU A 82 27.27 13.63 -1.30
C LEU A 82 28.65 12.96 -1.39
N ALA A 83 28.79 11.73 -0.92
CA ALA A 83 30.01 10.95 -1.10
C ALA A 83 30.28 10.67 -2.59
N LEU A 84 29.26 10.28 -3.35
CA LEU A 84 29.39 10.11 -4.80
C LEU A 84 29.72 11.41 -5.54
N LEU A 85 29.12 12.54 -5.12
CA LEU A 85 29.45 13.86 -5.63
C LEU A 85 30.92 14.21 -5.38
N ALA A 86 31.42 13.99 -4.15
CA ALA A 86 32.82 14.24 -3.81
C ALA A 86 33.79 13.35 -4.60
N LEU A 87 33.36 12.14 -4.98
CA LEU A 87 34.13 11.22 -5.82
C LEU A 87 33.98 11.48 -7.32
N GLY A 88 33.13 12.43 -7.74
CA GLY A 88 32.82 12.68 -9.15
C GLY A 88 32.12 11.49 -9.83
N ARG A 89 31.39 10.67 -9.07
CA ARG A 89 30.74 9.43 -9.52
C ARG A 89 29.22 9.44 -9.34
N LEU A 90 28.59 10.57 -9.65
CA LEU A 90 27.12 10.69 -9.62
C LEU A 90 26.42 9.75 -10.61
N ASP A 91 27.13 9.19 -11.59
CA ASP A 91 26.65 8.11 -12.45
C ASP A 91 26.12 6.91 -11.67
N LEU A 92 26.62 6.69 -10.44
CA LEU A 92 26.24 5.58 -9.57
C LEU A 92 25.09 5.91 -8.61
N ALA A 93 24.57 7.15 -8.63
CA ALA A 93 23.55 7.62 -7.67
C ALA A 93 22.27 6.80 -7.71
N MET A 94 21.88 6.26 -8.87
CA MET A 94 20.72 5.38 -8.98
C MET A 94 20.82 4.16 -8.03
N TYR A 95 22.02 3.60 -7.85
CA TYR A 95 22.23 2.40 -7.02
C TYR A 95 22.28 2.74 -5.53
N THR A 96 22.91 3.85 -5.14
CA THR A 96 22.87 4.30 -3.73
C THR A 96 21.44 4.67 -3.34
N MET A 97 20.69 5.32 -4.24
CA MET A 97 19.28 5.64 -4.00
C MET A 97 18.40 4.39 -3.84
N ALA A 98 18.71 3.27 -4.51
CA ALA A 98 18.05 1.99 -4.27
C ALA A 98 18.13 1.57 -2.79
N GLY A 99 19.32 1.67 -2.19
CA GLY A 99 19.52 1.41 -0.77
C GLY A 99 18.90 2.47 0.13
N SER A 100 19.20 3.74 -0.11
CA SER A 100 18.78 4.86 0.74
C SER A 100 17.26 5.01 0.85
N LEU A 101 16.53 4.80 -0.25
CA LEU A 101 15.06 4.91 -0.26
C LEU A 101 14.35 3.79 0.53
N CYS A 102 15.07 2.75 0.94
CA CYS A 102 14.54 1.76 1.89
C CYS A 102 14.22 2.40 3.26
N ALA A 103 14.80 3.56 3.59
CA ALA A 103 14.46 4.32 4.79
C ALA A 103 12.99 4.73 4.84
N LEU A 104 12.29 4.87 3.71
CA LEU A 104 10.86 5.25 3.65
C LEU A 104 9.94 4.26 4.39
N TYR A 105 10.39 3.04 4.62
CA TYR A 105 9.55 1.96 5.11
C TYR A 105 9.56 1.83 6.64
N ALA A 106 8.48 1.24 7.18
CA ALA A 106 8.37 0.78 8.57
C ALA A 106 8.54 1.85 9.68
N HIS A 107 8.50 3.15 9.35
CA HIS A 107 8.57 4.27 10.31
C HIS A 107 7.58 4.22 11.47
N ASN A 108 6.41 3.59 11.28
CA ASN A 108 5.37 3.47 12.29
C ASN A 108 5.46 2.18 13.12
N ARG A 109 6.43 1.30 12.84
CA ARG A 109 6.58 0.04 13.58
C ARG A 109 7.52 0.19 14.79
N PRO A 110 7.31 -0.61 15.85
CA PRO A 110 8.26 -0.82 16.95
C PRO A 110 9.64 -1.22 16.44
N TYR A 111 10.71 -0.85 17.14
CA TYR A 111 12.07 -0.98 16.60
C TYR A 111 12.48 -2.43 16.29
N ALA A 112 12.10 -3.41 17.12
CA ALA A 112 12.38 -4.82 16.85
C ALA A 112 11.68 -5.33 15.58
N ALA A 113 10.42 -4.95 15.38
CA ALA A 113 9.66 -5.28 14.17
C ALA A 113 10.14 -4.47 12.95
N ARG A 114 10.56 -3.22 13.17
CA ARG A 114 11.10 -2.32 12.15
C ARG A 114 12.44 -2.82 11.62
N ALA A 115 13.36 -3.25 12.49
CA ALA A 115 14.66 -3.80 12.11
C ALA A 115 14.50 -4.95 11.12
N ARG A 116 13.62 -5.90 11.45
CA ARG A 116 13.30 -7.05 10.58
C ARG A 116 12.62 -6.60 9.29
N ALA A 117 11.65 -5.68 9.38
CA ALA A 117 10.93 -5.20 8.20
C ALA A 117 11.85 -4.46 7.22
N LEU A 118 12.72 -3.59 7.72
CA LEU A 118 13.73 -2.88 6.91
C LEU A 118 14.71 -3.85 6.28
N ALA A 119 15.20 -4.84 7.02
CA ALA A 119 16.07 -5.88 6.47
C ALA A 119 15.39 -6.63 5.30
N TRP A 120 14.12 -7.03 5.46
CA TRP A 120 13.36 -7.66 4.38
C TRP A 120 13.12 -6.73 3.18
N VAL A 121 12.88 -5.44 3.41
CA VAL A 121 12.74 -4.45 2.33
C VAL A 121 14.06 -4.28 1.58
N ILE A 122 15.18 -4.17 2.29
CA ILE A 122 16.51 -4.05 1.68
C ILE A 122 16.84 -5.30 0.87
N LEU A 123 16.62 -6.50 1.42
CA LEU A 123 16.81 -7.76 0.69
C LEU A 123 15.90 -7.85 -0.55
N GLY A 124 14.64 -7.44 -0.43
CA GLY A 124 13.71 -7.38 -1.56
C GLY A 124 14.14 -6.39 -2.63
N MET A 125 14.66 -5.22 -2.23
CA MET A 125 15.21 -4.22 -3.13
C MET A 125 16.46 -4.75 -3.85
N LEU A 126 17.40 -5.35 -3.11
CA LEU A 126 18.61 -5.94 -3.67
C LEU A 126 18.30 -7.09 -4.61
N GLY A 127 17.37 -7.98 -4.26
CA GLY A 127 16.95 -9.07 -5.14
C GLY A 127 16.26 -8.56 -6.41
N GLY A 128 15.39 -7.55 -6.30
CA GLY A 128 14.77 -6.90 -7.45
C GLY A 128 15.78 -6.21 -8.36
N LEU A 129 16.73 -5.47 -7.76
CA LEU A 129 17.82 -4.80 -8.48
C LEU A 129 18.76 -5.81 -9.15
N ALA A 130 19.18 -6.87 -8.45
CA ALA A 130 20.03 -7.92 -9.00
C ALA A 130 19.37 -8.60 -10.20
N THR A 131 18.10 -8.96 -10.08
CA THR A 131 17.33 -9.57 -11.19
C THR A 131 17.25 -8.61 -12.38
N ALA A 132 16.99 -7.32 -12.13
CA ALA A 132 16.91 -6.31 -13.18
C ALA A 132 18.25 -6.10 -13.91
N LEU A 133 19.35 -5.97 -13.17
CA LEU A 133 20.68 -5.77 -13.74
C LEU A 133 21.16 -7.00 -14.51
N LEU A 134 20.88 -8.21 -13.99
CA LEU A 134 21.21 -9.46 -14.68
C LEU A 134 20.43 -9.58 -15.98
N ALA A 135 19.12 -9.33 -15.98
CA ALA A 135 18.31 -9.32 -17.19
C ALA A 135 18.82 -8.29 -18.22
N ALA A 136 19.15 -7.08 -17.76
CA ALA A 136 19.72 -6.02 -18.60
C ALA A 136 21.08 -6.41 -19.21
N SER A 137 21.87 -7.24 -18.53
CA SER A 137 23.16 -7.74 -19.05
C SER A 137 23.00 -8.89 -20.06
N LEU A 138 21.93 -9.69 -19.95
CA LEU A 138 21.72 -10.89 -20.76
C LEU A 138 20.93 -10.62 -22.04
N THR A 139 20.08 -9.60 -22.06
CA THR A 139 19.27 -9.28 -23.23
C THR A 139 19.11 -7.79 -23.45
N ARG A 140 19.09 -7.40 -24.74
CA ARG A 140 18.70 -6.05 -25.17
C ARG A 140 17.28 -6.00 -25.71
N SER A 141 16.56 -7.13 -25.73
CA SER A 141 15.19 -7.18 -26.23
C SER A 141 14.24 -6.48 -25.26
N ALA A 142 13.71 -5.33 -25.67
CA ALA A 142 12.80 -4.57 -24.84
C ALA A 142 11.52 -5.36 -24.47
N VAL A 143 11.07 -6.28 -25.33
CA VAL A 143 9.93 -7.16 -25.08
C VAL A 143 10.20 -8.10 -23.89
N VAL A 144 11.40 -8.66 -23.81
CA VAL A 144 11.81 -9.54 -22.71
C VAL A 144 11.98 -8.74 -21.42
N LEU A 145 12.62 -7.57 -21.50
CA LEU A 145 12.80 -6.69 -20.35
C LEU A 145 11.46 -6.22 -19.78
N VAL A 146 10.47 -5.95 -20.64
CA VAL A 146 9.09 -5.65 -20.20
C VAL A 146 8.45 -6.84 -19.47
N ALA A 147 8.61 -8.06 -19.99
CA ALA A 147 8.09 -9.27 -19.35
C ALA A 147 8.71 -9.48 -17.96
N VAL A 148 10.04 -9.33 -17.85
CA VAL A 148 10.77 -9.43 -16.58
C VAL A 148 10.32 -8.34 -15.60
N GLY A 149 10.17 -7.10 -16.06
CA GLY A 149 9.67 -5.99 -15.24
C GLY A 149 8.25 -6.22 -14.73
N ALA A 150 7.36 -6.76 -15.56
CA ALA A 150 5.99 -7.11 -15.16
C ALA A 150 5.96 -8.24 -14.12
N ALA A 151 6.81 -9.25 -14.28
CA ALA A 151 6.96 -10.34 -13.32
C ALA A 151 7.52 -9.82 -11.97
N LEU A 152 8.57 -9.00 -12.01
CA LEU A 152 9.14 -8.36 -10.81
C LEU A 152 8.11 -7.51 -10.07
N ALA A 153 7.35 -6.67 -10.80
CA ALA A 153 6.30 -5.85 -10.21
C ALA A 153 5.24 -6.70 -9.49
N ALA A 154 4.83 -7.82 -10.10
CA ALA A 154 3.86 -8.74 -9.50
C ALA A 154 4.41 -9.43 -8.25
N VAL A 155 5.65 -9.93 -8.30
CA VAL A 155 6.32 -10.57 -7.16
C VAL A 155 6.49 -9.58 -6.01
N GLN A 156 7.02 -8.39 -6.28
CA GLN A 156 7.19 -7.32 -5.28
C GLN A 156 5.86 -6.92 -4.65
N LYS A 157 4.80 -6.80 -5.45
CA LYS A 157 3.46 -6.52 -4.94
C LYS A 157 2.98 -7.58 -3.97
N VAL A 158 3.03 -8.85 -4.38
CA VAL A 158 2.58 -9.98 -3.54
C VAL A 158 3.39 -10.04 -2.25
N LEU A 159 4.71 -9.87 -2.32
CA LEU A 159 5.58 -9.87 -1.15
C LEU A 159 5.25 -8.72 -0.20
N CYS A 160 5.07 -7.50 -0.70
CA CYS A 160 4.69 -6.34 0.13
C CYS A 160 3.31 -6.53 0.78
N ASP A 161 2.33 -7.05 0.03
CA ASP A 161 0.98 -7.30 0.54
C ASP A 161 0.98 -8.45 1.58
N ALA A 162 1.73 -9.53 1.33
CA ALA A 162 1.84 -10.69 2.24
C ALA A 162 2.57 -10.34 3.56
N THR A 163 3.59 -9.49 3.47
CA THR A 163 4.34 -8.98 4.64
C THR A 163 3.66 -7.78 5.31
N ARG A 164 2.53 -7.33 4.74
CA ARG A 164 1.76 -6.15 5.17
C ARG A 164 2.65 -4.91 5.36
N ILE A 165 3.69 -4.78 4.53
CA ILE A 165 4.56 -3.61 4.51
C ILE A 165 3.67 -2.40 4.20
N GLY A 166 3.71 -1.40 5.07
CA GLY A 166 2.89 -0.20 4.90
C GLY A 166 3.28 0.61 3.66
N PRO A 167 2.59 1.73 3.40
CA PRO A 167 3.02 2.70 2.38
C PRO A 167 4.51 3.04 2.53
N PRO A 168 5.28 3.17 1.42
CA PRO A 168 4.84 3.25 0.02
C PRO A 168 4.59 1.89 -0.70
N GLY A 169 4.58 0.76 0.02
CA GLY A 169 4.25 -0.56 -0.55
C GLY A 169 5.28 -1.03 -1.58
N ASN A 170 4.85 -1.57 -2.73
CA ASN A 170 5.78 -2.05 -3.76
C ASN A 170 6.31 -0.96 -4.71
N VAL A 171 5.77 0.26 -4.64
CA VAL A 171 5.96 1.29 -5.69
C VAL A 171 7.44 1.65 -5.89
N VAL A 172 8.19 1.87 -4.80
CA VAL A 172 9.61 2.24 -4.90
C VAL A 172 10.44 1.07 -5.42
N LEU A 173 10.17 -0.16 -4.96
CA LEU A 173 10.87 -1.36 -5.45
C LEU A 173 10.65 -1.53 -6.96
N THR A 174 9.39 -1.44 -7.39
CA THR A 174 9.06 -1.60 -8.81
C THR A 174 9.63 -0.46 -9.65
N PHE A 175 9.65 0.77 -9.13
CA PHE A 175 10.28 1.90 -9.82
C PHE A 175 11.77 1.66 -10.08
N ILE A 176 12.51 1.30 -9.04
CA ILE A 176 13.97 1.14 -9.13
C ILE A 176 14.34 -0.09 -9.97
N SER A 177 13.68 -1.24 -9.76
CA SER A 177 13.92 -2.43 -10.58
C SER A 177 13.53 -2.21 -12.04
N SER A 178 12.42 -1.50 -12.32
CA SER A 178 12.03 -1.20 -13.71
C SER A 178 12.98 -0.23 -14.38
N ALA A 179 13.48 0.79 -13.67
CA ALA A 179 14.47 1.70 -14.22
C ALA A 179 15.79 0.96 -14.53
N ALA A 180 16.25 0.11 -13.61
CA ALA A 180 17.48 -0.66 -13.77
C ALA A 180 17.46 -1.64 -14.95
N LEU A 181 16.29 -2.16 -15.34
CA LEU A 181 16.14 -3.06 -16.50
C LEU A 181 16.57 -2.43 -17.84
N PHE A 182 16.51 -1.10 -17.95
CA PHE A 182 16.78 -0.39 -19.20
C PHE A 182 18.07 0.44 -19.16
N VAL A 183 18.89 0.26 -18.12
CA VAL A 183 20.24 0.80 -18.09
C VAL A 183 21.17 -0.28 -18.63
N PRO A 184 21.97 -0.01 -19.67
CA PRO A 184 22.95 -0.97 -20.17
C PRO A 184 23.91 -1.41 -19.06
N GLN A 185 24.09 -2.72 -18.87
CA GLN A 185 24.94 -3.29 -17.83
C GLN A 185 25.89 -4.33 -18.40
N SER A 186 27.06 -4.41 -17.79
CA SER A 186 28.01 -5.50 -18.00
C SER A 186 28.05 -6.39 -16.74
N PRO A 187 28.16 -7.74 -16.88
CA PRO A 187 28.05 -8.66 -15.74
C PRO A 187 29.10 -8.41 -14.64
N ASP A 188 30.29 -7.94 -15.01
CA ASP A 188 31.41 -7.62 -14.12
C ASP A 188 31.10 -6.48 -13.13
N ARG A 189 30.21 -5.54 -13.51
CA ARG A 189 29.87 -4.38 -12.67
C ARG A 189 28.72 -4.62 -11.72
N ILE A 190 27.94 -5.69 -11.92
CA ILE A 190 26.76 -6.01 -11.11
C ILE A 190 27.11 -6.13 -9.62
N PRO A 191 28.18 -6.83 -9.20
CA PRO A 191 28.54 -6.92 -7.78
C PRO A 191 28.85 -5.56 -7.16
N GLY A 192 29.51 -4.66 -7.90
CA GLY A 192 29.81 -3.31 -7.44
C GLY A 192 28.55 -2.46 -7.23
N HIS A 193 27.63 -2.48 -8.20
CA HIS A 193 26.35 -1.76 -8.10
C HIS A 193 25.48 -2.29 -6.95
N LEU A 194 25.43 -3.61 -6.76
CA LEU A 194 24.74 -4.22 -5.63
C LEU A 194 25.42 -3.91 -4.29
N GLY A 195 26.75 -3.85 -4.26
CA GLY A 195 27.53 -3.45 -3.08
C GLY A 195 27.19 -2.02 -2.64
N LEU A 196 27.09 -1.07 -3.59
CA LEU A 196 26.67 0.30 -3.30
C LEU A 196 25.24 0.38 -2.76
N ALA A 197 24.31 -0.34 -3.38
CA ALA A 197 22.93 -0.43 -2.91
C ALA A 197 22.85 -1.06 -1.51
N ALA A 198 23.65 -2.08 -1.23
CA ALA A 198 23.70 -2.75 0.07
C ALA A 198 24.29 -1.84 1.15
N ALA A 199 25.37 -1.12 0.85
CA ALA A 199 25.99 -0.15 1.77
C ALA A 199 25.03 1.00 2.10
N ALA A 200 24.38 1.58 1.08
CA ALA A 200 23.37 2.61 1.28
C ALA A 200 22.12 2.07 2.01
N GLY A 201 21.75 0.81 1.77
CA GLY A 201 20.67 0.12 2.50
C GLY A 201 21.02 -0.11 3.98
N ALA A 202 22.25 -0.50 4.29
CA ALA A 202 22.75 -0.63 5.65
C ALA A 202 22.77 0.74 6.36
N TRP A 203 23.18 1.80 5.67
CA TRP A 203 23.09 3.17 6.17
C TRP A 203 21.65 3.58 6.46
N ALA A 204 20.72 3.34 5.53
CA ALA A 204 19.29 3.59 5.72
C ALA A 204 18.72 2.82 6.93
N TRP A 205 19.17 1.58 7.15
CA TRP A 205 18.80 0.79 8.31
C TRP A 205 19.29 1.45 9.61
N LEU A 206 20.55 1.89 9.65
CA LEU A 206 21.12 2.60 10.80
C LEU A 206 20.33 3.88 11.11
N VAL A 207 20.05 4.69 10.09
CA VAL A 207 19.26 5.92 10.22
C VAL A 207 17.85 5.62 10.75
N GLY A 208 17.18 4.58 10.22
CA GLY A 208 15.83 4.18 10.66
C GLY A 208 15.77 3.62 12.10
N MET A 209 16.90 3.11 12.60
CA MET A 209 17.06 2.53 13.94
C MET A 209 17.67 3.51 14.96
N ALA A 210 18.38 4.55 14.52
CA ALA A 210 19.07 5.52 15.38
C ALA A 210 18.16 6.16 16.45
N PRO A 211 16.88 6.54 16.16
CA PRO A 211 15.99 7.07 17.19
C PRO A 211 15.67 6.07 18.32
N GLY A 212 15.91 4.77 18.11
CA GLY A 212 15.74 3.73 19.12
C GLY A 212 16.76 3.82 20.25
N LEU A 213 17.95 4.38 20.02
CA LEU A 213 18.98 4.57 21.04
C LEU A 213 18.54 5.58 22.11
N LEU A 214 17.81 6.63 21.70
CA LEU A 214 17.34 7.68 22.60
C LEU A 214 15.92 7.40 23.14
N ARG A 215 15.08 6.70 22.36
CA ARG A 215 13.69 6.40 22.72
C ARG A 215 13.32 4.96 22.38
N PRO A 216 13.79 3.97 23.15
CA PRO A 216 13.59 2.54 22.84
C PRO A 216 12.13 2.11 22.67
N HIS A 217 11.21 2.74 23.39
CA HIS A 217 9.78 2.42 23.36
C HIS A 217 8.93 3.54 22.71
N GLY A 218 9.56 4.40 21.92
CA GLY A 218 8.91 5.56 21.32
C GLY A 218 7.67 5.24 20.48
N PRO A 219 7.73 4.29 19.51
CA PRO A 219 6.60 3.88 18.70
C PRO A 219 5.42 3.32 19.51
N GLU A 220 5.69 2.43 20.46
CA GLU A 220 4.70 1.77 21.31
C GLU A 220 3.96 2.78 22.19
N ARG A 221 4.71 3.71 22.79
CA ARG A 221 4.17 4.79 23.61
C ARG A 221 3.27 5.73 22.80
N ARG A 222 3.67 6.08 21.57
CA ARG A 222 2.83 6.89 20.68
C ARG A 222 1.55 6.18 20.27
N ALA A 223 1.62 4.89 19.95
CA ALA A 223 0.43 4.11 19.59
C ALA A 223 -0.55 4.02 20.77
N THR A 224 -0.03 3.78 21.98
CA THR A 224 -0.83 3.75 23.22
C THR A 224 -1.48 5.11 23.50
N ALA A 225 -0.73 6.20 23.39
CA ALA A 225 -1.27 7.55 23.56
C ALA A 225 -2.35 7.90 22.50
N ALA A 226 -2.18 7.44 21.26
CA ALA A 226 -3.18 7.61 20.22
C ALA A 226 -4.47 6.82 20.50
N ALA A 227 -4.35 5.60 21.01
CA ALA A 227 -5.49 4.79 21.44
C ALA A 227 -6.27 5.47 22.57
N LEU A 228 -5.57 5.90 23.63
CA LEU A 228 -6.19 6.61 24.76
C LEU A 228 -6.93 7.88 24.32
N ASN A 229 -6.32 8.71 23.46
CA ASN A 229 -6.98 9.91 22.93
C ASN A 229 -8.19 9.60 22.06
N ALA A 230 -8.12 8.55 21.23
CA ALA A 230 -9.22 8.17 20.35
C ALA A 230 -10.42 7.60 21.14
N VAL A 231 -10.16 6.81 22.18
CA VAL A 231 -11.20 6.29 23.09
C VAL A 231 -11.81 7.42 23.92
N ALA A 232 -11.00 8.36 24.44
CA ALA A 232 -11.52 9.54 25.15
C ALA A 232 -12.45 10.38 24.26
N ALA A 233 -12.07 10.60 22.99
CA ALA A 233 -12.91 11.32 22.04
C ALA A 233 -14.22 10.56 21.70
N HIS A 234 -14.19 9.23 21.68
CA HIS A 234 -15.39 8.43 21.48
C HIS A 234 -16.32 8.49 22.71
N ALA A 235 -15.77 8.37 23.92
CA ALA A 235 -16.55 8.49 25.15
C ALA A 235 -17.25 9.87 25.26
N GLU A 236 -16.56 10.96 24.89
CA GLU A 236 -17.18 12.28 24.85
C GLU A 236 -18.28 12.43 23.81
N ALA A 237 -18.07 11.89 22.60
CA ALA A 237 -19.08 11.90 21.55
C ALA A 237 -20.32 11.10 21.97
N HIS A 238 -20.12 10.01 22.72
CA HIS A 238 -21.18 9.21 23.30
C HIS A 238 -21.97 9.99 24.35
N VAL A 239 -21.29 10.63 25.31
CA VAL A 239 -21.92 11.47 26.35
C VAL A 239 -22.67 12.67 25.75
N SER A 240 -22.14 13.28 24.69
CA SER A 240 -22.73 14.44 24.03
C SER A 240 -23.90 14.09 23.10
N GLY A 241 -24.19 12.80 22.89
CA GLY A 241 -25.21 12.33 21.94
C GLY A 241 -24.84 12.50 20.46
N GLU A 242 -23.61 12.93 20.16
CA GLU A 242 -23.07 13.11 18.80
C GLU A 242 -22.34 11.84 18.30
N ASP A 243 -22.82 10.66 18.71
CA ASP A 243 -22.10 9.41 18.53
C ASP A 243 -22.05 9.01 17.06
N THR A 244 -21.00 9.47 16.39
CA THR A 244 -20.81 9.28 14.96
C THR A 244 -20.13 7.94 14.76
N ALA A 245 -20.65 7.06 13.89
CA ALA A 245 -20.01 5.77 13.57
C ALA A 245 -18.51 5.87 13.21
N GLY A 246 -18.03 7.06 12.83
CA GLY A 246 -16.62 7.39 12.62
C GLY A 246 -15.75 7.46 13.89
N THR A 247 -16.22 7.96 15.03
CA THR A 247 -15.41 8.08 16.26
C THR A 247 -15.13 6.70 16.85
N HIS A 248 -16.17 5.86 16.97
CA HIS A 248 -16.05 4.47 17.40
C HIS A 248 -15.08 3.68 16.50
N GLY A 249 -15.24 3.78 15.18
CA GLY A 249 -14.35 3.11 14.22
C GLY A 249 -12.89 3.56 14.36
N THR A 250 -12.66 4.85 14.60
CA THR A 250 -11.31 5.41 14.82
C THR A 250 -10.69 4.89 16.11
N ALA A 251 -11.47 4.82 17.20
CA ALA A 251 -11.05 4.27 18.48
C ALA A 251 -10.68 2.78 18.37
N VAL A 252 -11.53 1.96 17.73
CA VAL A 252 -11.25 0.53 17.47
C VAL A 252 -9.94 0.34 16.70
N ILE A 253 -9.70 1.15 15.66
CA ILE A 253 -8.47 1.07 14.86
C ILE A 253 -7.25 1.47 15.69
N ALA A 254 -7.34 2.53 16.48
CA ALA A 254 -6.24 3.02 17.30
C ALA A 254 -5.86 2.03 18.41
N VAL A 255 -6.84 1.46 19.11
CA VAL A 255 -6.64 0.43 20.15
C VAL A 255 -6.00 -0.83 19.55
N ARG A 256 -6.50 -1.31 18.42
CA ARG A 256 -5.91 -2.48 17.72
C ARG A 256 -4.48 -2.19 17.27
N ALA A 257 -4.20 -0.99 16.78
CA ALA A 257 -2.84 -0.59 16.39
C ALA A 257 -1.89 -0.54 17.59
N ALA A 258 -2.36 -0.06 18.76
CA ALA A 258 -1.59 -0.07 20.01
C ALA A 258 -1.29 -1.50 20.47
N ARG A 259 -2.31 -2.38 20.51
CA ARG A 259 -2.12 -3.80 20.86
C ARG A 259 -1.13 -4.48 19.92
N GLN A 260 -1.26 -4.28 18.60
CA GLN A 260 -0.30 -4.83 17.63
C GLN A 260 1.13 -4.29 17.83
N ALA A 261 1.30 -3.02 18.18
CA ALA A 261 2.61 -2.44 18.44
C ALA A 261 3.26 -3.12 19.66
N VAL A 262 2.53 -3.27 20.75
CA VAL A 262 3.03 -3.90 21.99
C VAL A 262 3.29 -5.41 21.77
N SER A 263 2.37 -6.15 21.16
CA SER A 263 2.52 -7.60 20.95
C SER A 263 3.61 -7.99 19.93
N SER A 264 4.05 -7.08 19.07
CA SER A 264 5.07 -7.37 18.03
C SER A 264 6.48 -7.59 18.56
N THR A 265 6.68 -7.44 19.87
CA THR A 265 7.93 -7.64 20.61
C THR A 265 7.96 -9.02 21.29
N THR A 266 7.54 -10.06 20.56
CA THR A 266 7.55 -11.45 21.04
C THR A 266 9.00 -11.94 21.10
N GLY A 267 9.53 -12.19 22.30
CA GLY A 267 10.85 -12.83 22.49
C GLY A 267 11.88 -12.08 23.33
N THR A 268 11.63 -10.82 23.73
CA THR A 268 12.45 -10.13 24.74
C THR A 268 11.77 -10.16 26.11
N PRO A 269 12.51 -10.21 27.24
CA PRO A 269 11.92 -10.09 28.57
C PRO A 269 11.03 -8.85 28.66
N LEU A 270 9.79 -9.01 29.14
CA LEU A 270 8.84 -7.91 29.25
C LEU A 270 9.37 -6.87 30.25
N THR A 271 9.88 -5.75 29.71
CA THR A 271 10.34 -4.61 30.51
C THR A 271 9.17 -4.05 31.33
N VAL A 272 9.48 -3.40 32.46
CA VAL A 272 8.48 -2.75 33.32
C VAL A 272 7.59 -1.80 32.50
N THR A 273 8.20 -1.04 31.60
CA THR A 273 7.51 -0.15 30.67
C THR A 273 6.53 -0.86 29.75
N HIS A 274 6.88 -2.05 29.25
CA HIS A 274 6.01 -2.82 28.36
C HIS A 274 4.73 -3.25 29.09
N ARG A 275 4.88 -3.79 30.31
CA ARG A 275 3.75 -4.18 31.16
C ARG A 275 2.87 -2.99 31.53
N ALA A 276 3.45 -1.82 31.77
CA ALA A 276 2.68 -0.61 32.04
C ALA A 276 1.87 -0.14 30.80
N LEU A 277 2.43 -0.25 29.59
CA LEU A 277 1.71 0.06 28.36
C LEU A 277 0.58 -0.93 28.07
N GLU A 278 0.81 -2.21 28.30
CA GLU A 278 -0.20 -3.25 28.16
C GLU A 278 -1.41 -3.00 29.08
N ARG A 279 -1.16 -2.63 30.35
CA ARG A 279 -2.22 -2.24 31.28
C ARG A 279 -3.04 -1.04 30.79
N LEU A 280 -2.39 -0.03 30.22
CA LEU A 280 -3.10 1.14 29.64
C LEU A 280 -3.93 0.78 28.40
N ILE A 281 -3.45 -0.16 27.57
CA ILE A 281 -4.21 -0.65 26.41
C ILE A 281 -5.46 -1.40 26.87
N VAL A 282 -5.34 -2.29 27.85
CA VAL A 282 -6.49 -3.00 28.43
C VAL A 282 -7.51 -2.00 28.98
N ARG A 283 -7.07 -0.94 29.67
CA ARG A 283 -7.97 0.12 30.12
C ARG A 283 -8.68 0.84 28.98
N SER A 284 -7.97 1.10 27.87
CA SER A 284 -8.58 1.70 26.68
C SER A 284 -9.60 0.77 26.00
N GLU A 285 -9.41 -0.55 26.08
CA GLU A 285 -10.38 -1.53 25.56
C GLU A 285 -11.63 -1.60 26.42
N VAL A 286 -11.49 -1.58 27.75
CA VAL A 286 -12.63 -1.53 28.67
C VAL A 286 -13.44 -0.24 28.45
N ALA A 287 -12.77 0.91 28.35
CA ALA A 287 -13.44 2.19 28.07
C ALA A 287 -14.08 2.25 26.67
N LEU A 288 -13.56 1.49 25.70
CA LEU A 288 -14.16 1.36 24.37
C LEU A 288 -15.40 0.45 24.38
N ALA A 289 -15.42 -0.58 25.24
CA ALA A 289 -16.54 -1.50 25.38
C ALA A 289 -17.71 -0.90 26.19
N ALA A 290 -17.40 -0.11 27.23
CA ALA A 290 -18.37 0.57 28.09
C ALA A 290 -18.12 2.09 28.11
N PRO A 291 -18.49 2.83 27.05
CA PRO A 291 -18.23 4.27 26.95
C PRO A 291 -19.04 5.11 27.94
N SER A 292 -20.17 4.60 28.45
CA SER A 292 -21.00 5.28 29.47
C SER A 292 -20.29 5.42 30.82
N ASP A 293 -19.40 4.47 31.14
CA ASP A 293 -18.74 4.36 32.44
C ASP A 293 -17.31 4.92 32.39
N ALA A 294 -16.89 5.42 31.22
CA ALA A 294 -15.54 5.87 30.96
C ALA A 294 -15.39 7.39 31.17
N ASP A 295 -14.50 7.78 32.07
CA ASP A 295 -14.10 9.19 32.22
C ASP A 295 -13.02 9.56 31.17
N PRO A 296 -13.28 10.52 30.27
CA PRO A 296 -12.32 10.93 29.24
C PRO A 296 -11.12 11.72 29.77
N ALA A 297 -11.21 12.37 30.94
CA ALA A 297 -10.14 13.22 31.45
C ALA A 297 -8.88 12.41 31.87
N PRO A 298 -8.98 11.34 32.68
CA PRO A 298 -7.85 10.47 33.00
C PRO A 298 -7.19 9.83 31.77
N LEU A 299 -7.99 9.45 30.76
CA LEU A 299 -7.48 8.87 29.52
C LEU A 299 -6.55 9.85 28.77
N ARG A 300 -6.92 11.13 28.70
CA ARG A 300 -6.07 12.17 28.11
C ARG A 300 -4.83 12.46 28.94
N ASP A 301 -4.94 12.42 30.26
CA ASP A 301 -3.80 12.63 31.15
C ASP A 301 -2.75 11.54 30.98
N TRP A 302 -3.18 10.28 30.95
CA TRP A 302 -2.31 9.17 30.62
C TRP A 302 -1.72 9.31 29.21
N ALA A 303 -2.53 9.70 28.21
CA ALA A 303 -2.03 9.94 26.86
C ALA A 303 -0.92 11.01 26.82
N ARG A 304 -1.04 12.08 27.59
CA ARG A 304 -0.01 13.13 27.73
C ARG A 304 1.25 12.60 28.40
N GLN A 305 1.11 11.88 29.52
CA GLN A 305 2.24 11.34 30.28
C GLN A 305 3.03 10.29 29.48
N VAL A 306 2.33 9.44 28.72
CA VAL A 306 2.94 8.39 27.89
C VAL A 306 3.70 8.97 26.69
N ARG A 307 3.49 10.22 26.26
CA ARG A 307 4.20 10.79 25.10
C ARG A 307 5.69 11.12 25.36
N GLY A 308 6.07 11.53 26.57
CA GLY A 308 7.46 11.95 26.90
C GLY A 308 8.26 10.85 27.61
N ASN A 309 9.60 10.80 27.59
CA ASN A 309 10.42 9.67 28.09
C ASN A 309 10.34 9.35 29.61
N ARG A 310 9.38 9.93 30.34
CA ARG A 310 9.16 9.66 31.77
C ARG A 310 8.65 8.23 32.01
N PRO A 311 8.79 7.70 33.24
CA PRO A 311 8.13 6.46 33.64
C PRO A 311 6.65 6.47 33.26
N VAL A 312 6.18 5.37 32.69
CA VAL A 312 4.76 5.22 32.31
C VAL A 312 3.94 5.15 33.59
N PRO A 313 2.80 5.86 33.68
CA PRO A 313 1.95 5.81 34.87
C PRO A 313 1.52 4.38 35.16
N GLU A 314 1.68 3.96 36.42
CA GLU A 314 1.17 2.68 36.87
C GLU A 314 -0.32 2.79 37.14
N VAL A 315 -1.10 2.01 36.40
CA VAL A 315 -2.53 1.82 36.62
C VAL A 315 -2.78 0.48 37.31
N PRO A 316 -3.76 0.39 38.23
CA PRO A 316 -4.12 -0.86 38.90
C PRO A 316 -4.49 -1.94 37.88
N HIS A 317 -3.94 -3.14 38.10
CA HIS A 317 -4.20 -4.31 37.27
C HIS A 317 -5.69 -4.66 37.33
N LEU A 318 -6.33 -4.78 36.17
CA LEU A 318 -7.63 -5.45 36.07
C LEU A 318 -7.34 -6.94 35.94
N THR A 319 -7.59 -7.71 36.98
CA THR A 319 -7.45 -9.17 36.94
C THR A 319 -8.54 -9.77 36.05
N GLY A 320 -8.16 -10.50 35.00
CA GLY A 320 -9.10 -11.35 34.24
C GLY A 320 -9.12 -11.21 32.70
N VAL A 321 -8.29 -10.37 32.08
CA VAL A 321 -8.28 -10.19 30.60
C VAL A 321 -6.97 -10.67 29.96
N ASP A 322 -6.39 -11.74 30.52
CA ASP A 322 -5.14 -12.33 30.05
C ASP A 322 -5.40 -13.64 29.28
N SER A 323 -6.30 -13.64 28.28
CA SER A 323 -6.42 -14.77 27.36
C SER A 323 -7.27 -14.47 26.13
N GLU A 324 -6.78 -13.63 25.23
CA GLU A 324 -7.12 -13.81 23.82
C GLU A 324 -5.85 -14.20 23.06
N LEU A 325 -5.84 -15.46 22.62
CA LEU A 325 -4.77 -16.07 21.82
C LEU A 325 -4.24 -15.08 20.79
N ALA A 326 -2.95 -14.74 20.88
CA ALA A 326 -2.23 -14.19 19.76
C ALA A 326 -2.39 -15.18 18.59
N PRO A 327 -3.02 -14.80 17.46
CA PRO A 327 -3.17 -15.71 16.34
C PRO A 327 -1.77 -16.11 15.89
N ASN A 328 -1.46 -17.40 16.01
CA ASN A 328 -0.20 -17.97 15.55
C ASN A 328 -0.04 -17.59 14.06
N PRO A 329 1.03 -16.86 13.67
CA PRO A 329 1.23 -16.51 12.28
C PRO A 329 1.48 -17.80 11.50
N GLY A 330 0.43 -18.38 10.93
CA GLY A 330 0.53 -19.56 10.08
C GLY A 330 1.55 -19.34 8.94
N PRO A 331 2.09 -20.43 8.36
CA PRO A 331 3.16 -20.37 7.38
C PRO A 331 2.89 -19.36 6.26
N LEU A 332 3.94 -18.68 5.79
CA LEU A 332 3.88 -17.61 4.78
C LEU A 332 3.08 -18.03 3.52
N TRP A 333 3.14 -19.31 3.15
CA TRP A 333 2.38 -19.91 2.05
C TRP A 333 0.85 -19.80 2.19
N HIS A 334 0.28 -19.91 3.40
CA HIS A 334 -1.16 -19.74 3.62
C HIS A 334 -1.61 -18.29 3.43
N ARG A 335 -0.71 -17.32 3.61
CA ARG A 335 -0.97 -15.90 3.31
C ARG A 335 -0.84 -15.58 1.82
N LEU A 336 -0.05 -16.35 1.08
CA LEU A 336 0.22 -16.15 -0.35
C LEU A 336 -0.88 -16.69 -1.27
N ARG A 337 -1.50 -17.84 -0.94
CA ARG A 337 -2.56 -18.47 -1.78
C ARG A 337 -3.73 -17.53 -2.15
N PRO A 338 -4.31 -16.70 -1.26
CA PRO A 338 -5.39 -15.80 -1.65
C PRO A 338 -4.94 -14.61 -2.53
N LEU A 339 -3.63 -14.37 -2.69
CA LEU A 339 -3.05 -13.25 -3.44
C LEU A 339 -2.72 -13.60 -4.90
N ALA A 340 -2.78 -14.87 -5.30
CA ALA A 340 -2.54 -15.31 -6.68
C ALA A 340 -3.33 -14.53 -7.77
N PRO A 341 -4.64 -14.24 -7.62
CA PRO A 341 -5.36 -13.45 -8.62
C PRO A 341 -4.90 -11.98 -8.68
N LEU A 342 -4.40 -11.44 -7.57
CA LEU A 342 -3.83 -10.10 -7.52
C LEU A 342 -2.45 -10.04 -8.21
N ALA A 343 -1.64 -11.09 -8.00
CA ALA A 343 -0.36 -11.28 -8.68
C ALA A 343 -0.55 -11.32 -10.20
N LEU A 344 -1.45 -12.19 -10.66
CA LEU A 344 -1.73 -12.37 -12.09
C LEU A 344 -2.25 -11.08 -12.73
N ARG A 345 -3.16 -10.38 -12.06
CA ARG A 345 -3.67 -9.08 -12.55
C ARG A 345 -2.56 -8.04 -12.68
N THR A 346 -1.66 -7.99 -11.71
CA THR A 346 -0.55 -7.02 -11.72
C THR A 346 0.43 -7.36 -12.82
N ALA A 347 0.78 -8.64 -12.99
CA ALA A 347 1.65 -9.11 -14.07
C ALA A 347 1.04 -8.78 -15.45
N LEU A 348 -0.23 -9.15 -15.67
CA LEU A 348 -0.91 -8.87 -16.94
C LEU A 348 -1.06 -7.37 -17.21
N GLY A 349 -1.45 -6.59 -16.19
CA GLY A 349 -1.62 -5.14 -16.33
C GLY A 349 -0.30 -4.43 -16.64
N CYS A 350 0.78 -4.80 -15.96
CA CYS A 350 2.12 -4.27 -16.24
C CYS A 350 2.61 -4.70 -17.63
N ALA A 351 2.46 -5.97 -17.99
CA ALA A 351 2.88 -6.48 -19.30
C ALA A 351 2.13 -5.79 -20.44
N LEU A 352 0.80 -5.68 -20.35
CA LEU A 352 -0.02 -4.98 -21.34
C LEU A 352 0.37 -3.50 -21.47
N ALA A 353 0.61 -2.81 -20.36
CA ALA A 353 1.05 -1.41 -20.39
C ALA A 353 2.43 -1.26 -21.05
N GLY A 354 3.39 -2.11 -20.69
CA GLY A 354 4.72 -2.09 -21.28
C GLY A 354 4.71 -2.44 -22.77
N TYR A 355 3.93 -3.45 -23.18
CA TYR A 355 3.80 -3.82 -24.60
C TYR A 355 3.05 -2.78 -25.43
N ALA A 356 2.01 -2.15 -24.87
CA ALA A 356 1.33 -1.03 -25.52
C ALA A 356 2.29 0.15 -25.72
N SER A 357 3.10 0.48 -24.71
CA SER A 357 4.13 1.52 -24.82
C SER A 357 5.16 1.19 -25.91
N LEU A 358 5.58 -0.07 -26.00
CA LEU A 358 6.48 -0.54 -27.06
C LEU A 358 5.86 -0.44 -28.45
N ALA A 359 4.60 -0.85 -28.59
CA ALA A 359 3.88 -0.81 -29.87
C ALA A 359 3.66 0.62 -30.39
N LEU A 360 3.54 1.59 -29.47
CA LEU A 360 3.43 3.02 -29.81
C LEU A 360 4.79 3.66 -30.15
N GLY A 361 5.90 2.92 -30.10
CA GLY A 361 7.24 3.44 -30.41
C GLY A 361 7.77 4.44 -29.38
N ILE A 362 7.17 4.50 -28.18
CA ILE A 362 7.57 5.43 -27.12
C ILE A 362 8.87 4.89 -26.49
N GLY A 363 9.93 5.69 -26.51
CA GLY A 363 11.32 5.26 -26.33
C GLY A 363 11.69 4.57 -25.00
N ARG A 364 10.79 4.47 -24.01
CA ARG A 364 11.12 3.97 -22.65
C ARG A 364 9.95 3.24 -21.95
N PRO A 365 9.75 1.94 -22.18
CA PRO A 365 8.61 1.19 -21.63
C PRO A 365 8.62 0.98 -20.11
N TYR A 366 9.69 1.35 -19.38
CA TYR A 366 9.72 1.21 -17.91
C TYR A 366 8.77 2.15 -17.18
N TRP A 367 8.50 3.34 -17.71
CA TRP A 367 7.58 4.28 -17.06
C TRP A 367 6.12 3.81 -17.14
N ALA A 368 5.75 3.17 -18.25
CA ALA A 368 4.46 2.50 -18.39
C ALA A 368 4.31 1.36 -17.36
N LEU A 369 5.35 0.54 -17.16
CA LEU A 369 5.38 -0.52 -16.14
C LEU A 369 5.17 0.04 -14.72
N VAL A 370 5.89 1.10 -14.35
CA VAL A 370 5.79 1.71 -13.01
C VAL A 370 4.42 2.33 -12.79
N THR A 371 3.88 3.01 -13.80
CA THR A 371 2.56 3.64 -13.72
C THR A 371 1.48 2.57 -13.56
N ALA A 372 1.54 1.49 -14.33
CA ALA A 372 0.65 0.35 -14.16
C ALA A 372 0.76 -0.26 -12.76
N ALA A 373 1.98 -0.58 -12.29
CA ALA A 373 2.22 -1.21 -10.99
C ALA A 373 1.71 -0.38 -9.81
N SER A 374 1.79 0.94 -9.91
CA SER A 374 1.33 1.87 -8.87
C SER A 374 -0.20 2.02 -8.78
N LEU A 375 -0.90 1.82 -9.90
CA LEU A 375 -2.35 2.00 -10.01
C LEU A 375 -3.14 0.76 -9.59
N TYR A 376 -2.56 -0.45 -9.71
CA TYR A 376 -3.23 -1.68 -9.29
C TYR A 376 -3.25 -1.81 -7.77
N GLN A 377 -4.32 -1.31 -7.15
CA GLN A 377 -4.68 -1.61 -5.76
C GLN A 377 -5.98 -2.41 -5.72
N ALA A 378 -6.17 -3.16 -4.64
CA ALA A 378 -7.17 -4.22 -4.51
C ALA A 378 -8.64 -3.74 -4.38
N ASP A 379 -8.93 -2.45 -4.60
CA ASP A 379 -10.28 -1.90 -4.45
C ASP A 379 -10.59 -0.83 -5.50
N LEU A 380 -11.65 -1.03 -6.30
CA LEU A 380 -11.97 -0.25 -7.51
C LEU A 380 -12.26 1.23 -7.23
N ALA A 381 -12.92 1.56 -6.11
CA ALA A 381 -13.23 2.95 -5.75
C ALA A 381 -11.97 3.70 -5.25
N LEU A 382 -11.08 3.00 -4.54
CA LEU A 382 -9.78 3.54 -4.11
C LEU A 382 -8.82 3.67 -5.30
N THR A 383 -8.89 2.76 -6.28
CA THR A 383 -8.16 2.84 -7.55
C THR A 383 -8.55 4.08 -8.35
N TRP A 384 -9.84 4.44 -8.39
CA TRP A 384 -10.29 5.66 -9.09
C TRP A 384 -9.76 6.93 -8.43
N GLY A 385 -9.97 7.09 -7.12
CA GLY A 385 -9.51 8.27 -6.38
C GLY A 385 -8.00 8.46 -6.45
N ARG A 386 -7.22 7.39 -6.27
CA ARG A 386 -5.75 7.47 -6.42
C ARG A 386 -5.31 7.63 -7.86
N GLY A 387 -6.04 7.07 -8.83
CA GLY A 387 -5.77 7.25 -10.25
C GLY A 387 -5.82 8.72 -10.65
N VAL A 388 -6.89 9.42 -10.28
CA VAL A 388 -7.04 10.87 -10.52
C VAL A 388 -5.93 11.65 -9.82
N GLN A 389 -5.70 11.39 -8.53
CA GLN A 389 -4.64 12.05 -7.75
C GLN A 389 -3.25 11.84 -8.36
N ARG A 390 -2.98 10.64 -8.90
CA ARG A 390 -1.72 10.33 -9.56
C ARG A 390 -1.56 11.05 -10.89
N VAL A 391 -2.60 11.06 -11.73
CA VAL A 391 -2.56 11.76 -13.02
C VAL A 391 -2.35 13.24 -12.81
N VAL A 392 -3.16 13.88 -11.96
CA VAL A 392 -3.04 15.31 -11.64
C VAL A 392 -1.67 15.60 -11.02
N GLY A 393 -1.25 14.83 -10.03
CA GLY A 393 0.03 15.03 -9.37
C GLY A 393 1.24 14.81 -10.28
N ASN A 394 1.18 13.85 -11.21
CA ASN A 394 2.25 13.62 -12.18
C ASN A 394 2.32 14.75 -13.21
N LEU A 395 1.19 15.20 -13.77
CA LEU A 395 1.18 16.29 -14.74
C LEU A 395 1.71 17.59 -14.13
N LEU A 396 1.24 17.94 -12.93
CA LEU A 396 1.78 19.08 -12.18
C LEU A 396 3.26 18.88 -11.81
N GLY A 397 3.66 17.66 -11.46
CA GLY A 397 5.05 17.33 -11.18
C GLY A 397 5.97 17.45 -12.41
N VAL A 398 5.48 17.16 -13.61
CA VAL A 398 6.22 17.38 -14.87
C VAL A 398 6.37 18.87 -15.16
N LEU A 399 5.33 19.67 -14.94
CA LEU A 399 5.44 21.13 -15.05
C LEU A 399 6.44 21.70 -14.04
N PHE A 400 6.41 21.18 -12.81
CA PHE A 400 7.36 21.57 -11.78
C PHE A 400 8.80 21.14 -12.14
N PHE A 401 8.98 19.95 -12.71
CA PHE A 401 10.26 19.51 -13.27
C PHE A 401 10.78 20.49 -14.33
N ALA A 402 9.94 20.87 -15.30
CA ALA A 402 10.33 21.79 -16.36
C ALA A 402 10.82 23.15 -15.81
N ALA A 403 10.21 23.64 -14.72
CA ALA A 403 10.64 24.86 -14.03
C ALA A 403 11.92 24.66 -13.19
N LEU A 404 12.15 23.46 -12.67
CA LEU A 404 13.28 23.14 -11.78
C LEU A 404 14.57 22.80 -12.55
N VAL A 405 14.45 22.25 -13.75
CA VAL A 405 15.59 21.83 -14.60
C VAL A 405 16.67 22.90 -14.78
N PRO A 406 16.34 24.17 -15.10
CA PRO A 406 17.37 25.22 -15.26
C PRO A 406 18.22 25.41 -14.00
N LEU A 407 17.60 25.32 -12.82
CA LEU A 407 18.28 25.40 -11.54
C LEU A 407 19.11 24.14 -11.27
N ALA A 408 18.55 22.95 -11.54
CA ALA A 408 19.24 21.69 -11.35
C ALA A 408 20.47 21.54 -12.27
N HIS A 409 20.45 22.17 -13.45
CA HIS A 409 21.56 22.18 -14.41
C HIS A 409 22.62 23.25 -14.12
N THR A 410 22.44 24.10 -13.10
CA THR A 410 23.45 25.09 -12.69
C THR A 410 24.71 24.41 -12.14
N GLY A 411 24.60 23.20 -11.58
CA GLY A 411 25.74 22.40 -11.15
C GLY A 411 25.33 21.10 -10.44
N GLU A 412 26.27 20.16 -10.32
CA GLU A 412 26.01 18.85 -9.70
C GLU A 412 25.54 18.97 -8.23
N VAL A 413 26.05 19.95 -7.50
CA VAL A 413 25.59 20.27 -6.14
C VAL A 413 24.12 20.69 -6.15
N ALA A 414 23.71 21.54 -7.08
CA ALA A 414 22.33 22.01 -7.19
C ALA A 414 21.38 20.84 -7.52
N LEU A 415 21.80 19.91 -8.38
CA LEU A 415 21.05 18.68 -8.69
C LEU A 415 20.83 17.82 -7.44
N VAL A 416 21.88 17.57 -6.65
CA VAL A 416 21.77 16.80 -5.40
C VAL A 416 20.87 17.50 -4.39
N LEU A 417 21.01 18.82 -4.20
CA LEU A 417 20.17 19.60 -3.29
C LEU A 417 18.70 19.61 -3.73
N CYS A 418 18.41 19.74 -5.02
CA CYS A 418 17.07 19.62 -5.56
C CYS A 418 16.48 18.24 -5.27
N CYS A 419 17.25 17.18 -5.47
CA CYS A 419 16.80 15.82 -5.15
C CYS A 419 16.50 15.65 -3.66
N LEU A 420 17.32 16.19 -2.75
CA LEU A 420 17.08 16.13 -1.31
C LEU A 420 15.83 16.93 -0.90
N ALA A 421 15.65 18.12 -1.47
CA ALA A 421 14.47 18.96 -1.22
C ALA A 421 13.18 18.25 -1.69
N LEU A 422 13.20 17.61 -2.86
CA LEU A 422 12.07 16.86 -3.38
C LEU A 422 11.79 15.59 -2.57
N ASN A 423 12.81 14.89 -2.08
CA ASN A 423 12.64 13.75 -1.16
C ASN A 423 11.94 14.18 0.12
N PHE A 424 12.39 15.29 0.72
CA PHE A 424 11.76 15.87 1.91
C PHE A 424 10.29 16.25 1.63
N GLY A 425 10.05 16.97 0.54
CA GLY A 425 8.72 17.41 0.13
C GLY A 425 7.78 16.22 -0.15
N ALA A 426 8.26 15.19 -0.85
CA ALA A 426 7.49 13.99 -1.13
C ALA A 426 6.98 13.34 0.16
N GLU A 427 7.84 13.11 1.13
CA GLU A 427 7.48 12.44 2.39
C GLU A 427 6.62 13.34 3.29
N ALA A 428 6.90 14.64 3.33
CA ALA A 428 6.11 15.61 4.09
C ALA A 428 4.67 15.73 3.55
N LEU A 429 4.49 15.64 2.23
CA LEU A 429 3.22 15.90 1.57
C LEU A 429 2.40 14.62 1.34
N ILE A 430 3.04 13.46 1.14
CA ILE A 430 2.32 12.20 0.84
C ILE A 430 1.40 11.77 1.98
N GLY A 431 1.79 12.06 3.23
CA GLY A 431 0.96 11.83 4.42
C GLY A 431 -0.25 12.75 4.51
N ARG A 432 -0.21 13.92 3.85
CA ARG A 432 -1.32 14.88 3.81
C ARG A 432 -2.28 14.58 2.67
N ASN A 433 -1.75 14.50 1.44
CA ASN A 433 -2.48 14.07 0.25
C ASN A 433 -1.52 13.41 -0.73
N TYR A 434 -1.93 12.26 -1.26
CA TYR A 434 -1.11 11.51 -2.19
C TYR A 434 -0.78 12.29 -3.47
N TRP A 435 -1.69 13.13 -3.99
CA TRP A 435 -1.42 13.94 -5.19
C TRP A 435 -0.29 14.95 -4.97
N LEU A 436 -0.25 15.63 -3.82
CA LEU A 436 0.82 16.57 -3.46
C LEU A 436 2.16 15.85 -3.34
N GLY A 437 2.19 14.67 -2.71
CA GLY A 437 3.40 13.84 -2.68
C GLY A 437 3.85 13.47 -4.10
N SER A 438 2.92 13.13 -4.99
CA SER A 438 3.20 12.77 -6.39
C SER A 438 3.80 13.94 -7.20
N VAL A 439 3.45 15.19 -6.87
CA VAL A 439 4.04 16.41 -7.47
C VAL A 439 5.53 16.51 -7.17
N CYS A 440 5.99 16.06 -5.99
CA CYS A 440 7.42 16.03 -5.64
C CYS A 440 8.12 14.76 -6.14
N VAL A 441 7.45 13.60 -6.09
CA VAL A 441 8.03 12.32 -6.51
C VAL A 441 8.34 12.29 -8.01
N THR A 442 7.50 12.92 -8.83
CA THR A 442 7.67 12.93 -10.30
C THR A 442 8.95 13.64 -10.76
N PRO A 443 9.20 14.92 -10.42
CA PRO A 443 10.43 15.60 -10.77
C PRO A 443 11.64 14.93 -10.14
N MET A 444 11.52 14.39 -8.92
CA MET A 444 12.60 13.64 -8.27
C MET A 444 12.97 12.42 -9.13
N ALA A 445 11.99 11.64 -9.54
CA ALA A 445 12.21 10.46 -10.37
C ALA A 445 12.84 10.80 -11.74
N LEU A 446 12.49 11.96 -12.33
CA LEU A 446 13.10 12.44 -13.56
C LEU A 446 14.56 12.88 -13.34
N LEU A 447 14.84 13.67 -12.29
CA LEU A 447 16.21 14.07 -11.96
C LEU A 447 17.12 12.88 -11.64
N ILE A 448 16.59 11.81 -11.02
CA ILE A 448 17.35 10.58 -10.79
C ILE A 448 17.86 9.98 -12.11
N THR A 449 17.06 10.07 -13.16
CA THR A 449 17.45 9.55 -14.49
C THR A 449 18.44 10.44 -15.22
N GLU A 450 18.63 11.68 -14.77
CA GLU A 450 19.64 12.63 -15.28
C GLU A 450 21.01 12.48 -14.61
N PHE A 451 21.10 11.84 -13.43
CA PHE A 451 22.41 11.57 -12.79
C PHE A 451 23.36 10.75 -13.68
N ALA A 452 22.83 9.98 -14.62
CA ALA A 452 23.62 9.19 -15.58
C ALA A 452 24.05 9.98 -16.85
N GLY A 453 23.82 11.30 -16.88
CA GLY A 453 24.21 12.21 -17.95
C GLY A 453 23.09 13.18 -18.33
N PHE A 454 23.44 14.45 -18.53
CA PHE A 454 22.52 15.51 -18.98
C PHE A 454 21.85 15.08 -20.30
N ARG A 455 20.57 14.71 -20.22
CA ARG A 455 19.74 14.45 -21.40
C ARG A 455 18.91 15.68 -21.72
N GLN A 456 18.52 15.81 -22.98
CA GLN A 456 17.60 16.88 -23.38
C GLN A 456 16.31 16.79 -22.53
N PRO A 457 15.92 17.86 -21.81
CA PRO A 457 14.77 17.82 -20.90
C PRO A 457 13.43 17.62 -21.62
N GLY A 458 13.32 18.13 -22.86
CA GLY A 458 12.09 18.07 -23.66
C GLY A 458 11.56 16.66 -23.93
N PRO A 459 12.41 15.72 -24.41
CA PRO A 459 12.06 14.31 -24.52
C PRO A 459 11.57 13.69 -23.22
N LEU A 460 12.25 13.94 -22.08
CA LEU A 460 11.87 13.40 -20.78
C LEU A 460 10.48 13.88 -20.33
N ILE A 461 10.17 15.16 -20.55
CA ILE A 461 8.85 15.76 -20.26
C ILE A 461 7.77 15.09 -21.10
N THR A 462 7.99 14.99 -22.41
CA THR A 462 7.01 14.45 -23.36
C THR A 462 6.74 12.97 -23.08
N GLU A 463 7.80 12.18 -22.90
CA GLU A 463 7.72 10.77 -22.50
C GLU A 463 6.88 10.63 -21.22
N ARG A 464 7.17 11.43 -20.19
CA ARG A 464 6.48 11.32 -18.90
C ARG A 464 5.00 11.66 -18.95
N ILE A 465 4.60 12.63 -19.77
CA ILE A 465 3.19 12.98 -20.00
C ILE A 465 2.48 11.81 -20.69
N VAL A 466 3.05 11.30 -21.78
CA VAL A 466 2.47 10.20 -22.56
C VAL A 466 2.35 8.94 -21.70
N ASP A 467 3.40 8.58 -20.95
CA ASP A 467 3.41 7.41 -20.06
C ASP A 467 2.35 7.50 -18.96
N THR A 468 2.11 8.70 -18.43
CA THR A 468 1.08 8.92 -17.41
C THR A 468 -0.31 8.73 -17.99
N LEU A 469 -0.57 9.24 -19.20
CA LEU A 469 -1.85 9.10 -19.89
C LEU A 469 -2.12 7.65 -20.31
N VAL A 470 -1.15 7.02 -20.98
CA VAL A 470 -1.25 5.61 -21.41
C VAL A 470 -1.39 4.70 -20.19
N GLY A 471 -0.57 4.90 -19.15
CA GLY A 471 -0.62 4.10 -17.93
C GLY A 471 -1.95 4.26 -17.19
N ALA A 472 -2.55 5.45 -17.15
CA ALA A 472 -3.86 5.68 -16.57
C ALA A 472 -4.98 4.99 -17.38
N LEU A 473 -4.95 5.09 -18.70
CA LEU A 473 -5.93 4.45 -19.59
C LEU A 473 -5.87 2.92 -19.49
N VAL A 474 -4.68 2.33 -19.56
CA VAL A 474 -4.49 0.88 -19.45
C VAL A 474 -4.83 0.39 -18.04
N GLY A 475 -4.43 1.12 -17.00
CA GLY A 475 -4.77 0.81 -15.61
C GLY A 475 -6.27 0.81 -15.36
N LEU A 476 -7.00 1.77 -15.94
CA LEU A 476 -8.46 1.82 -15.87
C LEU A 476 -9.12 0.70 -16.66
N ALA A 477 -8.65 0.43 -17.88
CA ALA A 477 -9.19 -0.62 -18.75
C ALA A 477 -9.07 -2.00 -18.10
N ALA A 478 -7.89 -2.38 -17.61
CA ALA A 478 -7.73 -3.67 -16.95
C ALA A 478 -8.38 -3.72 -15.55
N ALA A 479 -8.65 -2.56 -14.92
CA ALA A 479 -9.49 -2.53 -13.73
C ALA A 479 -10.95 -2.92 -14.01
N VAL A 480 -11.48 -2.55 -15.17
CA VAL A 480 -12.82 -2.89 -15.63
C VAL A 480 -12.90 -4.35 -16.11
N VAL A 481 -11.86 -4.84 -16.81
CA VAL A 481 -11.81 -6.19 -17.38
C VAL A 481 -11.66 -7.28 -16.32
N VAL A 482 -11.02 -6.98 -15.18
CA VAL A 482 -10.87 -7.93 -14.06
C VAL A 482 -11.82 -7.55 -12.91
N PRO A 483 -13.10 -7.96 -12.96
CA PRO A 483 -14.05 -7.66 -11.88
C PRO A 483 -13.64 -8.38 -10.59
N HIS A 484 -13.57 -7.62 -9.49
CA HIS A 484 -13.40 -8.17 -8.15
C HIS A 484 -14.58 -9.11 -7.83
N ARG A 485 -14.31 -10.41 -7.66
CA ARG A 485 -15.23 -11.25 -6.90
C ARG A 485 -15.17 -10.79 -5.44
N LYS A 486 -16.29 -10.28 -4.94
CA LYS A 486 -16.58 -9.69 -3.61
C LYS A 486 -16.19 -10.53 -2.37
N ARG A 487 -15.37 -11.58 -2.51
CA ARG A 487 -15.01 -12.54 -1.45
C ARG A 487 -13.93 -12.00 -0.48
N VAL A 488 -13.01 -11.15 -0.94
CA VAL A 488 -11.90 -10.65 -0.08
C VAL A 488 -12.38 -9.63 0.95
N VAL A 489 -13.19 -8.64 0.54
CA VAL A 489 -13.73 -7.61 1.46
C VAL A 489 -14.75 -8.20 2.44
N ARG A 490 -15.48 -9.26 2.06
CA ARG A 490 -16.36 -9.99 2.98
C ARG A 490 -15.58 -10.75 4.05
N ALA A 491 -14.39 -11.28 3.77
CA ALA A 491 -13.59 -11.97 4.78
C ALA A 491 -13.10 -10.99 5.88
N GLU A 492 -12.72 -9.76 5.51
CA GLU A 492 -12.33 -8.72 6.48
C GLU A 492 -13.53 -8.13 7.26
N ARG A 493 -14.70 -8.02 6.63
CA ARG A 493 -15.93 -7.50 7.27
C ARG A 493 -16.78 -8.56 7.97
N ALA A 494 -16.59 -9.85 7.70
CA ALA A 494 -17.34 -10.93 8.34
C ALA A 494 -16.74 -11.31 9.69
N GLY A 495 -15.42 -11.16 9.90
CA GLY A 495 -14.76 -11.40 11.20
C GLY A 495 -15.48 -10.76 12.40
N PRO A 496 -15.85 -9.47 12.35
CA PRO A 496 -16.62 -8.81 13.41
C PRO A 496 -18.02 -9.39 13.64
N ARG A 497 -18.69 -9.83 12.57
CA ARG A 497 -20.08 -10.33 12.64
C ARG A 497 -20.18 -11.77 13.10
N THR A 498 -19.20 -12.61 12.76
CA THR A 498 -19.12 -13.97 13.29
C THR A 498 -18.81 -13.96 14.79
N LEU A 499 -17.90 -13.10 15.28
CA LEU A 499 -17.60 -13.00 16.72
C LEU A 499 -18.76 -12.47 17.55
N ALA A 500 -19.51 -11.47 17.04
CA ALA A 500 -20.74 -11.00 17.68
C ALA A 500 -21.83 -12.09 17.71
N ALA A 501 -21.92 -12.93 16.67
CA ALA A 501 -22.86 -14.04 16.61
C ALA A 501 -22.46 -15.19 17.56
N THR A 502 -21.17 -15.53 17.68
CA THR A 502 -20.70 -16.55 18.62
C THR A 502 -20.81 -16.09 20.08
N GLY A 503 -20.69 -14.78 20.35
CA GLY A 503 -20.96 -14.19 21.66
C GLY A 503 -22.44 -14.26 22.06
N SER A 504 -23.37 -14.15 21.08
CA SER A 504 -24.81 -14.26 21.34
C SER A 504 -25.34 -15.70 21.43
N SER A 505 -24.60 -16.70 20.92
CA SER A 505 -25.06 -18.10 20.81
C SER A 505 -24.62 -19.01 21.96
N ARG A 506 -23.80 -18.54 22.92
CA ARG A 506 -23.60 -19.26 24.19
C ARG A 506 -24.75 -18.93 25.14
N GLY A 507 -25.90 -19.55 24.85
CA GLY A 507 -27.04 -19.60 25.76
C GLY A 507 -26.65 -20.26 27.09
N ARG A 508 -27.29 -19.79 28.15
CA ARG A 508 -27.16 -20.23 29.55
C ARG A 508 -27.06 -21.76 29.65
N HIS A 509 -25.99 -22.24 30.26
CA HIS A 509 -26.01 -23.54 30.94
C HIS A 509 -26.21 -23.28 32.43
N PRO A 510 -27.21 -23.88 33.09
CA PRO A 510 -27.34 -23.79 34.53
C PRO A 510 -26.20 -24.58 35.18
N ASP A 511 -25.48 -23.94 36.09
CA ASP A 511 -24.50 -24.59 36.95
C ASP A 511 -25.26 -25.37 38.04
N GLN A 512 -25.18 -26.70 38.01
CA GLN A 512 -25.97 -27.59 38.87
C GLN A 512 -25.29 -27.90 40.22
N ARG A 513 -24.22 -27.18 40.62
CA ARG A 513 -23.47 -27.52 41.84
C ARG A 513 -23.45 -26.52 42.97
N THR A 514 -23.92 -25.29 42.78
CA THR A 514 -23.96 -24.30 43.87
C THR A 514 -25.23 -23.48 43.76
N GLY A 515 -26.29 -23.93 44.44
CA GLY A 515 -27.57 -23.21 44.53
C GLY A 515 -27.48 -21.91 45.31
N ASN A 516 -26.71 -20.93 44.82
CA ASN A 516 -26.66 -19.58 45.35
C ASN A 516 -26.57 -18.56 44.21
N THR A 517 -27.53 -17.65 44.19
CA THR A 517 -27.54 -16.46 43.34
C THR A 517 -26.64 -15.39 43.95
N THR A 518 -25.49 -15.14 43.33
CA THR A 518 -24.75 -13.89 43.49
C THR A 518 -24.87 -13.05 42.23
N GLU A 519 -25.31 -11.81 42.42
CA GLU A 519 -25.54 -10.80 41.41
C GLU A 519 -24.18 -10.29 40.89
N GLY A 520 -23.62 -11.02 39.92
CA GLY A 520 -22.39 -10.63 39.22
C GLY A 520 -22.69 -9.75 38.03
N VAL A 521 -22.33 -8.47 38.13
CA VAL A 521 -22.19 -7.54 36.99
C VAL A 521 -21.38 -8.25 35.90
N ARG A 522 -21.97 -8.34 34.71
CA ARG A 522 -21.48 -9.14 33.60
C ARG A 522 -20.26 -8.49 32.91
N PRO A 523 -19.26 -9.28 32.47
CA PRO A 523 -18.28 -8.85 31.48
C PRO A 523 -18.86 -8.77 30.06
#